data_AF-A0AAD9IIR9-F1
#
_entry.id   AF-A0AAD9IIR9-F1
#
_cell.length_a   1.000
_cell.length_b   1.000
_cell.length_c   1.000
_cell.angle_alpha   90.00
_cell.angle_beta   90.00
_cell.angle_gamma   90.00
#
_symmetry.space_group_name_H-M   'P 1'
#
loop_
_entity.id
_entity.type
_entity.pdbx_description
1 polymer ?
#
loop_
_entity_poly.entity_id
_entity_poly.type
_entity_poly.pdbx_seq_one_letter_code
_entity_poly.pdbx_strand_id
1 'polypeptide(L)'
;MSEAVDELEALQACFSEPGAVTFTAREEDALIQAHQGNVFVELGATLRLPGVQLSGQRVELRISLSPGYPSQAPRLVVHCGADRHEVAATLQQELDEIVEAAAGTPCLLTCATALDERVAALSELHGEGDLQTGACDRCPASDASRSADRPPPPTPILWRTLYWFHHIKSPTKRRVIVAAARELGIGGFCKVGYPGVIVAEGTRDALLDYGARLRALRWSARSVRGEEPGSTERALPAPLEELPADDMGLLAARCRACGVEALFLSALKLDR
;
A
#
# COMPACT_ATOMS: atom_id res chain seq x y z
N MET A 1 25.39 15.47 10.42
CA MET A 1 24.41 16.24 9.62
C MET A 1 23.27 16.61 10.53
N SER A 2 22.52 17.66 10.21
CA SER A 2 21.32 18.00 10.97
C SER A 2 20.25 16.94 10.69
N GLU A 3 19.56 16.44 11.71
CA GLU A 3 18.46 15.46 11.56
C GLU A 3 17.38 15.97 10.59
N ALA A 4 17.20 17.29 10.50
CA ALA A 4 16.31 17.95 9.55
C ALA A 4 16.72 17.73 8.07
N VAL A 5 18.02 17.68 7.78
CA VAL A 5 18.54 17.43 6.43
C VAL A 5 18.32 15.97 6.06
N ASP A 6 18.71 15.06 6.96
CA ASP A 6 18.59 13.61 6.74
C ASP A 6 17.12 13.22 6.47
N GLU A 7 16.17 13.86 7.15
CA GLU A 7 14.75 13.57 6.96
C GLU A 7 14.15 14.19 5.68
N LEU A 8 14.60 15.37 5.26
CA LEU A 8 14.23 15.93 3.96
C LEU A 8 14.76 15.07 2.81
N GLU A 9 15.99 14.54 2.94
CA GLU A 9 16.55 13.60 1.97
C GLU A 9 15.76 12.28 1.95
N ALA A 10 15.41 11.74 3.12
CA ALA A 10 14.55 10.56 3.22
C ALA A 10 13.19 10.80 2.56
N LEU A 11 12.61 11.99 2.74
CA LEU A 11 11.38 12.38 2.07
C LEU A 11 11.55 12.41 0.54
N GLN A 12 12.62 13.01 0.02
CA GLN A 12 12.92 13.00 -1.41
C GLN A 12 13.12 11.58 -1.98
N ALA A 13 13.76 10.69 -1.21
CA ALA A 13 13.96 9.30 -1.61
C ALA A 13 12.65 8.51 -1.65
N CYS A 14 11.74 8.74 -0.71
CA CYS A 14 10.42 8.11 -0.67
C CYS A 14 9.46 8.67 -1.73
N PHE A 15 9.61 9.95 -2.09
CA PHE A 15 8.82 10.63 -3.11
C PHE A 15 9.69 11.00 -4.32
N SER A 16 10.24 9.99 -4.99
CA SER A 16 11.22 10.14 -6.07
C SER A 16 10.64 10.59 -7.42
N GLU A 17 9.33 10.87 -7.49
CA GLU A 17 8.69 11.32 -8.72
C GLU A 17 9.13 12.76 -9.06
N PRO A 18 9.39 13.08 -10.35
CA PRO A 18 9.83 14.42 -10.73
C PRO A 18 8.83 15.51 -10.29
N GLY A 19 9.30 16.44 -9.46
CA GLY A 19 8.48 17.52 -8.93
C GLY A 19 7.55 17.13 -7.76
N ALA A 20 7.72 15.94 -7.18
CA ALA A 20 7.02 15.56 -5.95
C ALA A 20 7.55 16.33 -4.74
N VAL A 21 8.87 16.49 -4.60
CA VAL A 21 9.45 17.42 -3.63
C VAL A 21 10.09 18.58 -4.40
N THR A 22 9.69 19.80 -4.06
CA THR A 22 10.17 21.02 -4.72
C THR A 22 10.67 22.03 -3.69
N PHE A 23 11.66 22.80 -4.09
CA PHE A 23 12.28 23.85 -3.29
C PHE A 23 12.21 25.16 -4.09
N THR A 24 12.02 26.26 -3.39
CA THR A 24 12.30 27.61 -3.91
C THR A 24 13.80 27.86 -3.90
N ALA A 25 14.29 28.81 -4.69
CA ALA A 25 15.71 29.17 -4.71
C ALA A 25 16.28 29.46 -3.30
N ARG A 26 15.48 30.07 -2.43
CA ARG A 26 15.87 30.34 -1.02
C ARG A 26 15.99 29.06 -0.20
N GLU A 27 15.11 28.09 -0.41
CA GLU A 27 15.14 26.80 0.29
C GLU A 27 16.30 25.92 -0.19
N GLU A 28 16.62 25.97 -1.49
CA GLU A 28 17.82 25.32 -2.05
C GLU A 28 19.09 25.89 -1.44
N ASP A 29 19.21 27.23 -1.38
CA ASP A 29 20.35 27.90 -0.74
C ASP A 29 20.47 27.53 0.75
N ALA A 30 19.34 27.44 1.47
CA ALA A 30 19.32 27.02 2.87
C ALA A 30 19.77 25.56 3.04
N LEU A 31 19.32 24.66 2.16
CA LEU A 31 19.72 23.26 2.18
C LEU A 31 21.22 23.10 1.91
N ILE A 32 21.78 23.88 0.97
CA ILE A 32 23.22 23.92 0.68
C ILE A 32 23.99 24.41 1.92
N GLN A 33 23.54 25.49 2.57
CA GLN A 33 24.16 26.00 3.78
C GLN A 33 24.12 24.98 4.93
N ALA A 34 23.02 24.26 5.08
CA ALA A 34 22.90 23.19 6.08
C ALA A 34 23.86 22.04 5.82
N HIS A 35 24.04 21.62 4.55
CA HIS A 35 25.05 20.64 4.15
C HIS A 35 26.49 21.11 4.43
N GLN A 36 26.74 22.41 4.32
CA GLN A 36 28.02 23.04 4.66
C GLN A 36 28.21 23.22 6.19
N GLY A 37 27.25 22.78 7.00
CA GLY A 37 27.34 22.78 8.46
C GLY A 37 26.67 23.96 9.16
N ASN A 38 25.97 24.85 8.43
CA ASN A 38 25.19 25.91 9.06
C ASN A 38 23.86 25.36 9.60
N VAL A 39 23.82 25.07 10.90
CA VAL A 39 22.64 24.50 11.57
C VAL A 39 21.59 25.54 11.97
N PHE A 40 21.84 26.83 11.75
CA PHE A 40 20.93 27.93 12.13
C PHE A 40 19.98 28.38 11.01
N VAL A 41 19.92 27.63 9.91
CA VAL A 41 19.04 27.93 8.77
C VAL A 41 17.69 27.25 8.94
N GLU A 42 16.63 27.97 8.59
CA GLU A 42 15.30 27.39 8.45
C GLU A 42 15.25 26.63 7.12
N LEU A 43 14.86 25.35 7.18
CA LEU A 43 14.71 24.52 6.00
C LEU A 43 13.24 24.46 5.59
N GLY A 44 12.99 24.43 4.29
CA GLY A 44 11.64 24.36 3.77
C GLY A 44 11.57 23.49 2.53
N ALA A 45 10.41 22.90 2.30
CA ALA A 45 10.12 22.14 1.10
C ALA A 45 8.61 22.15 0.83
N THR A 46 8.24 21.97 -0.43
CA THR A 46 6.86 21.70 -0.81
C THR A 46 6.77 20.28 -1.36
N LEU A 47 6.02 19.42 -0.66
CA LEU A 47 5.66 18.09 -1.11
C LEU A 47 4.33 18.16 -1.88
N ARG A 48 4.36 17.81 -3.16
CA ARG A 48 3.21 17.62 -4.02
C ARG A 48 2.91 16.14 -4.09
N LEU A 49 1.71 15.74 -3.68
CA LEU A 49 1.29 14.35 -3.75
C LEU A 49 0.83 14.03 -5.19
N PRO A 50 1.58 13.22 -5.96
CA PRO A 50 1.39 13.10 -7.41
C PRO A 50 0.22 12.18 -7.81
N GLY A 51 -0.24 11.34 -6.89
CA GLY A 51 -1.22 10.28 -7.18
C GLY A 51 -2.68 10.67 -6.99
N VAL A 52 -2.98 11.87 -6.48
CA VAL A 52 -4.32 12.14 -5.96
C VAL A 52 -4.82 13.52 -6.33
N GLN A 53 -5.82 13.52 -7.21
CA GLN A 53 -6.65 14.67 -7.50
C GLN A 53 -7.93 14.55 -6.69
N LEU A 54 -8.18 15.47 -5.77
CA LEU A 54 -9.51 15.63 -5.20
C LEU A 54 -10.31 16.47 -6.21
N SER A 55 -11.10 15.81 -7.05
CA SER A 55 -11.89 16.45 -8.12
C SER A 55 -11.07 17.31 -9.09
N GLY A 56 -9.90 16.83 -9.48
CA GLY A 56 -9.01 17.53 -10.42
C GLY A 56 -7.96 18.45 -9.78
N GLN A 57 -8.05 18.73 -8.47
CA GLN A 57 -7.12 19.62 -7.77
C GLN A 57 -6.10 18.85 -6.93
N ARG A 58 -4.85 19.34 -6.94
CA ARG A 58 -3.69 18.72 -6.27
C ARG A 58 -3.64 19.12 -4.79
N VAL A 59 -3.20 18.19 -3.95
CA VAL A 59 -2.89 18.46 -2.54
C VAL A 59 -1.39 18.73 -2.41
N GLU A 60 -1.05 19.85 -1.77
CA GLU A 60 0.32 20.24 -1.48
C GLU A 60 0.53 20.31 0.04
N LEU A 61 1.65 19.82 0.52
CA LEU A 61 2.11 19.96 1.89
C LEU A 61 3.31 20.91 1.91
N ARG A 62 3.16 22.05 2.58
CA ARG A 62 4.27 22.96 2.85
C ARG A 62 4.94 22.57 4.17
N ILE A 63 6.25 22.42 4.11
CA ILE A 63 7.09 22.01 5.23
C ILE A 63 7.99 23.19 5.58
N SER A 64 8.05 23.56 6.85
CA SER A 64 9.04 24.51 7.37
C SER A 64 9.62 24.00 8.68
N LEU A 65 10.95 23.85 8.71
CA LEU A 65 11.72 23.28 9.81
C LEU A 65 12.57 24.38 10.42
N SER A 66 12.31 24.70 11.68
CA SER A 66 13.17 25.60 12.44
C SER A 66 14.54 24.95 12.72
N PRO A 67 15.58 25.74 13.01
CA PRO A 67 16.87 25.22 13.48
C PRO A 67 16.80 24.31 14.72
N GLY A 68 15.71 24.39 15.49
CA GLY A 68 15.47 23.57 16.67
C GLY A 68 14.80 22.23 16.38
N TYR A 69 14.42 21.92 15.15
CA TYR A 69 13.82 20.64 14.77
C TYR A 69 14.82 19.48 14.99
N PRO A 70 14.40 18.33 15.55
CA PRO A 70 13.02 17.93 15.91
C PRO A 70 12.56 18.31 17.32
N SER A 71 13.42 18.92 18.14
CA SER A 71 13.04 19.38 19.49
C SER A 71 11.96 20.46 19.45
N GLN A 72 11.97 21.30 18.41
CA GLN A 72 10.88 22.20 18.06
C GLN A 72 10.06 21.57 16.94
N ALA A 73 8.73 21.56 17.12
CA ALA A 73 7.81 20.98 16.15
C ALA A 73 7.97 21.63 14.76
N PRO A 74 7.85 20.83 13.68
CA PRO A 74 7.84 21.35 12.33
C PRO A 74 6.54 22.10 12.06
N ARG A 75 6.58 23.11 11.21
CA ARG A 75 5.37 23.76 10.70
C ARG A 75 4.95 23.07 9.40
N LEU A 76 3.86 22.32 9.46
CA LEU A 76 3.27 21.60 8.35
C LEU A 76 1.96 22.27 7.97
N VAL A 77 1.80 22.64 6.69
CA VAL A 77 0.56 23.28 6.21
C VAL A 77 0.04 22.54 4.98
N VAL A 78 -1.17 22.00 5.09
CA VAL A 78 -1.89 21.37 3.98
C VAL A 78 -2.58 22.43 3.15
N HIS A 79 -2.31 22.43 1.85
CA HIS A 79 -3.02 23.22 0.86
C HIS A 79 -3.81 22.29 -0.06
N CYS A 80 -5.12 22.55 -0.12
CA CYS A 80 -6.02 21.94 -1.09
C CYS A 80 -6.73 23.05 -1.87
N GLY A 81 -7.40 22.66 -2.97
CA GLY A 81 -8.26 23.55 -3.74
C GLY A 81 -9.23 24.37 -2.89
N ALA A 82 -9.55 25.59 -3.34
CA ALA A 82 -10.35 26.57 -2.60
C ALA A 82 -11.76 26.08 -2.19
N ASP A 83 -12.28 25.07 -2.89
CA ASP A 83 -13.58 24.43 -2.68
C ASP A 83 -13.57 23.32 -1.61
N ARG A 84 -12.42 23.03 -0.98
CA ARG A 84 -12.25 21.87 -0.09
C ARG A 84 -11.65 22.23 1.28
N HIS A 85 -12.08 23.35 1.85
CA HIS A 85 -11.60 23.81 3.16
C HIS A 85 -11.84 22.80 4.30
N GLU A 86 -12.96 22.08 4.30
CA GLU A 86 -13.24 21.04 5.31
C GLU A 86 -12.28 19.84 5.21
N VAL A 87 -11.94 19.44 3.98
CA VAL A 87 -10.96 18.38 3.73
C VAL A 87 -9.58 18.84 4.17
N ALA A 88 -9.15 20.03 3.77
CA ALA A 88 -7.87 20.59 4.19
C ALA A 88 -7.77 20.69 5.72
N ALA A 89 -8.85 21.10 6.41
CA ALA A 89 -8.89 21.16 7.87
C ALA A 89 -8.77 19.77 8.51
N THR A 90 -9.43 18.76 7.94
CA THR A 90 -9.35 17.37 8.43
C THR A 90 -7.94 16.81 8.26
N LEU A 91 -7.32 17.04 7.09
CA LEU A 91 -5.96 16.62 6.80
C LEU A 91 -4.94 17.35 7.70
N GLN A 92 -5.15 18.65 7.93
CA GLN A 92 -4.32 19.45 8.82
C GLN A 92 -4.40 18.92 10.27
N GLN A 93 -5.60 18.64 10.77
CA GLN A 93 -5.78 18.10 12.12
C GLN A 93 -5.04 16.77 12.31
N GLU A 94 -5.11 15.87 11.32
CA GLU A 94 -4.40 14.58 11.38
C GLU A 94 -2.88 14.77 11.43
N LEU A 95 -2.34 15.74 10.69
CA LEU A 95 -0.91 16.08 10.78
C LEU A 95 -0.54 16.64 12.15
N ASP A 96 -1.36 17.53 12.70
CA ASP A 96 -1.12 18.12 14.02
C ASP A 96 -1.09 17.03 15.11
N GLU A 97 -2.00 16.05 15.05
CA GLU A 97 -2.01 14.90 15.96
C GLU A 97 -0.72 14.05 15.86
N ILE A 98 -0.21 13.82 14.65
CA ILE A 98 1.04 13.07 14.43
C ILE A 98 2.25 13.86 14.94
N VAL A 99 2.30 15.17 14.69
CA VAL A 99 3.39 16.05 15.14
C VAL A 99 3.43 16.11 16.66
N GLU A 100 2.29 16.28 17.32
CA GLU A 100 2.18 16.27 18.79
C GLU A 100 2.62 14.91 19.36
N ALA A 101 2.18 13.80 18.76
CA ALA A 101 2.56 12.46 19.21
C ALA A 101 4.06 12.16 19.05
N ALA A 102 4.72 12.79 18.07
CA ALA A 102 6.13 12.62 17.80
C ALA A 102 7.05 13.52 18.63
N ALA A 103 6.52 14.36 19.52
CA ALA A 103 7.22 15.39 20.30
C ALA A 103 8.73 15.12 20.53
N GLY A 104 9.58 15.86 19.81
CA GLY A 104 11.04 15.76 19.94
C GLY A 104 11.72 14.72 19.04
N THR A 105 10.97 14.03 18.18
CA THR A 105 11.50 13.04 17.23
C THR A 105 11.16 13.40 15.77
N PRO A 106 11.99 12.99 14.79
CA PRO A 106 11.70 13.23 13.38
C PRO A 106 10.37 12.58 12.94
N CYS A 107 9.49 13.34 12.29
CA CYS A 107 8.13 12.90 11.94
C CYS A 107 7.67 13.20 10.51
N LEU A 108 8.47 13.84 9.65
CA LEU A 108 8.10 14.25 8.30
C LEU A 108 7.67 13.08 7.42
N LEU A 109 8.40 11.97 7.45
CA LEU A 109 8.03 10.80 6.63
C LEU A 109 6.73 10.18 7.10
N THR A 110 6.50 10.11 8.42
CA THR A 110 5.23 9.63 8.99
C THR A 110 4.07 10.55 8.61
N CYS A 111 4.28 11.87 8.68
CA CYS A 111 3.29 12.87 8.26
C CYS A 111 2.96 12.75 6.77
N ALA A 112 3.98 12.71 5.91
CA ALA A 112 3.81 12.63 4.46
C ALA A 112 3.13 11.34 4.02
N THR A 113 3.45 10.21 4.66
CA THR A 113 2.82 8.91 4.36
C THR A 113 1.37 8.86 4.84
N ALA A 114 1.07 9.36 6.04
CA ALA A 114 -0.31 9.46 6.54
C ALA A 114 -1.16 10.36 5.63
N LEU A 115 -0.59 11.49 5.18
CA LEU A 115 -1.27 12.40 4.25
C LEU A 115 -1.53 11.74 2.89
N ASP A 116 -0.54 11.07 2.28
CA ASP A 116 -0.71 10.32 1.02
C ASP A 116 -1.83 9.27 1.15
N GLU A 117 -1.86 8.54 2.28
CA GLU A 117 -2.88 7.52 2.56
C GLU A 117 -4.28 8.10 2.73
N ARG A 118 -4.42 9.19 3.50
CA ARG A 118 -5.72 9.83 3.75
C ARG A 118 -6.29 10.49 2.49
N VAL A 119 -5.43 11.18 1.75
CA VAL A 119 -5.79 11.85 0.51
C VAL A 119 -6.24 10.81 -0.53
N ALA A 120 -5.52 9.69 -0.67
CA ALA A 120 -5.96 8.57 -1.52
C ALA A 120 -7.34 8.02 -1.13
N ALA A 121 -7.61 7.85 0.18
CA ALA A 121 -8.91 7.40 0.67
C ALA A 121 -10.05 8.37 0.34
N LEU A 122 -9.80 9.68 0.38
CA LEU A 122 -10.79 10.71 0.07
C LEU A 122 -11.10 10.83 -1.42
N SER A 123 -10.12 10.62 -2.30
CA SER A 123 -10.37 10.59 -3.75
C SER A 123 -11.21 9.39 -4.18
N GLU A 124 -11.13 8.27 -3.47
CA GLU A 124 -11.99 7.11 -3.73
C GLU A 124 -13.46 7.39 -3.36
N LEU A 125 -13.73 8.14 -2.30
CA LEU A 125 -15.10 8.50 -1.88
C LEU A 125 -15.77 9.50 -2.83
N HIS A 126 -14.99 10.37 -3.46
CA HIS A 126 -15.48 11.35 -4.43
C HIS A 126 -15.45 10.84 -5.89
N GLY A 127 -14.91 9.64 -6.11
CA GLY A 127 -14.75 9.00 -7.43
C GLY A 127 -15.97 8.22 -7.93
N GLU A 128 -17.13 8.30 -7.26
CA GLU A 128 -18.41 7.77 -7.78
C GLU A 128 -19.00 8.73 -8.82
N GLY A 129 -18.31 8.87 -9.95
CA GLY A 129 -18.69 9.79 -11.02
C GLY A 129 -18.21 9.42 -12.42
N ASP A 130 -17.67 8.21 -12.62
CA ASP A 130 -17.46 7.68 -13.96
C ASP A 130 -17.69 6.16 -13.99
N LEU A 131 -18.96 5.79 -13.83
CA LEU A 131 -19.45 4.49 -14.30
C LEU A 131 -19.46 4.52 -15.82
N GLN A 132 -18.35 4.13 -16.46
CA GLN A 132 -18.41 3.66 -17.84
C GLN A 132 -19.12 2.30 -17.83
N THR A 133 -20.43 2.41 -17.90
CA THR A 133 -21.41 1.36 -18.07
C THR A 133 -21.23 0.77 -19.48
N GLY A 134 -20.35 -0.23 -19.60
CA GLY A 134 -20.29 -1.10 -20.77
C GLY A 134 -21.39 -2.15 -20.68
N ALA A 135 -22.62 -1.75 -21.00
CA ALA A 135 -23.78 -2.62 -21.03
C ALA A 135 -23.56 -3.84 -21.94
N CYS A 136 -24.05 -4.97 -21.46
CA CYS A 136 -24.22 -6.21 -22.20
C CYS A 136 -24.98 -5.99 -23.52
N ASP A 137 -24.58 -6.68 -24.58
CA ASP A 137 -25.60 -7.17 -25.50
C ASP A 137 -25.20 -8.46 -26.23
N ARG A 138 -26.11 -9.42 -26.11
CA ARG A 138 -26.28 -10.68 -26.85
C ARG A 138 -25.50 -11.93 -26.41
N CYS A 139 -26.21 -12.75 -25.62
CA CYS A 139 -26.25 -14.19 -25.88
C CYS A 139 -26.74 -14.46 -27.31
N PRO A 140 -26.33 -15.61 -27.89
CA PRO A 140 -27.36 -16.58 -28.26
C PRO A 140 -27.10 -17.93 -27.61
N ALA A 141 -28.23 -18.58 -27.33
CA ALA A 141 -28.35 -19.91 -26.77
C ALA A 141 -27.76 -20.99 -27.68
N SER A 142 -27.29 -22.06 -27.02
CA SER A 142 -27.43 -23.46 -27.39
C SER A 142 -27.41 -23.80 -28.88
N ASP A 143 -26.33 -24.45 -29.32
CA ASP A 143 -26.52 -25.61 -30.18
C ASP A 143 -25.72 -26.81 -29.66
N ALA A 144 -26.47 -27.86 -29.35
CA ALA A 144 -25.96 -29.14 -28.94
C ALA A 144 -25.53 -29.91 -30.18
N SER A 145 -24.25 -30.24 -30.31
CA SER A 145 -23.84 -31.50 -30.97
C SER A 145 -22.39 -31.88 -30.70
N ARG A 146 -22.27 -33.02 -29.99
CA ARG A 146 -21.37 -34.15 -30.28
C ARG A 146 -19.86 -33.86 -30.41
N SER A 147 -19.15 -34.11 -29.32
CA SER A 147 -18.04 -35.09 -29.36
C SER A 147 -17.89 -35.71 -27.97
N ALA A 148 -18.45 -36.91 -27.81
CA ALA A 148 -17.90 -37.86 -26.86
C ALA A 148 -16.52 -38.25 -27.37
N ASP A 149 -15.58 -38.47 -26.44
CA ASP A 149 -14.20 -38.90 -26.66
C ASP A 149 -13.13 -37.79 -26.75
N ARG A 150 -13.13 -36.89 -25.75
CA ARG A 150 -11.91 -36.23 -25.29
C ARG A 150 -11.64 -36.69 -23.85
N PRO A 151 -10.46 -37.26 -23.53
CA PRO A 151 -10.11 -37.52 -22.14
C PRO A 151 -10.24 -36.21 -21.34
N PRO A 152 -10.74 -36.24 -20.10
CA PRO A 152 -10.86 -35.04 -19.28
C PRO A 152 -9.48 -34.34 -19.25
N PRO A 153 -9.42 -33.02 -19.47
CA PRO A 153 -8.16 -32.31 -19.36
C PRO A 153 -7.56 -32.61 -17.97
N PRO A 154 -6.23 -32.80 -17.87
CA PRO A 154 -5.60 -33.04 -16.59
C PRO A 154 -6.01 -31.92 -15.62
N THR A 155 -6.52 -32.31 -14.44
CA THR A 155 -6.89 -31.35 -13.39
C THR A 155 -5.66 -30.50 -13.08
N PRO A 156 -5.75 -29.16 -13.21
CA PRO A 156 -4.59 -28.29 -13.05
C PRO A 156 -4.09 -28.37 -11.61
N ILE A 157 -2.76 -28.49 -11.45
CA ILE A 157 -2.12 -28.43 -10.14
C ILE A 157 -2.30 -27.02 -9.58
N LEU A 158 -2.78 -26.93 -8.34
CA LEU A 158 -2.87 -25.68 -7.60
C LEU A 158 -1.51 -25.37 -6.98
N TRP A 159 -1.03 -24.16 -7.21
CA TRP A 159 0.20 -23.63 -6.65
C TRP A 159 -0.12 -22.84 -5.38
N ARG A 160 0.90 -22.65 -4.54
CA ARG A 160 0.81 -21.83 -3.34
C ARG A 160 1.91 -20.79 -3.34
N THR A 161 1.55 -19.55 -3.01
CA THR A 161 2.49 -18.43 -2.93
C THR A 161 2.29 -17.67 -1.63
N LEU A 162 3.39 -17.36 -0.95
CA LEU A 162 3.39 -16.48 0.21
C LEU A 162 3.92 -15.10 -0.16
N TYR A 163 3.06 -14.10 -0.03
CA TYR A 163 3.39 -12.69 -0.18
C TYR A 163 3.56 -12.06 1.20
N TRP A 164 4.67 -11.39 1.39
CA TRP A 164 4.97 -10.61 2.58
C TRP A 164 4.90 -9.12 2.27
N PHE A 165 4.40 -8.35 3.21
CA PHE A 165 4.27 -6.90 3.16
C PHE A 165 4.72 -6.31 4.48
N HIS A 166 5.30 -5.12 4.44
CA HIS A 166 5.60 -4.37 5.67
C HIS A 166 4.31 -4.20 6.49
N HIS A 167 3.24 -3.70 5.87
CA HIS A 167 1.91 -3.73 6.47
C HIS A 167 0.82 -3.92 5.42
N ILE A 168 -0.31 -4.53 5.82
CA ILE A 168 -1.58 -4.46 5.10
C ILE A 168 -2.59 -3.80 6.05
N LYS A 169 -2.64 -2.46 6.08
CA LYS A 169 -3.59 -1.71 6.94
C LYS A 169 -4.72 -1.09 6.13
N SER A 170 -4.39 -0.50 4.98
CA SER A 170 -5.34 0.22 4.11
C SER A 170 -6.58 -0.63 3.81
N PRO A 171 -7.79 -0.15 4.19
CA PRO A 171 -9.05 -0.80 3.84
C PRO A 171 -9.23 -0.97 2.32
N THR A 172 -8.67 -0.08 1.51
CA THR A 172 -8.66 -0.20 0.05
C THR A 172 -7.81 -1.39 -0.39
N LYS A 173 -6.55 -1.46 0.08
CA LYS A 173 -5.67 -2.58 -0.29
C LYS A 173 -6.31 -3.91 0.11
N ARG A 174 -6.93 -3.97 1.30
CA ARG A 174 -7.71 -5.11 1.79
C ARG A 174 -8.88 -5.48 0.86
N ARG A 175 -9.70 -4.51 0.45
CA ARG A 175 -10.79 -4.72 -0.52
C ARG A 175 -10.26 -5.25 -1.85
N VAL A 176 -9.19 -4.65 -2.39
CA VAL A 176 -8.59 -5.09 -3.66
C VAL A 176 -8.00 -6.49 -3.54
N ILE A 177 -7.31 -6.81 -2.44
CA ILE A 177 -6.78 -8.15 -2.14
C ILE A 177 -7.90 -9.19 -2.23
N VAL A 178 -9.00 -8.97 -1.50
CA VAL A 178 -10.12 -9.94 -1.45
C VAL A 178 -10.86 -10.00 -2.78
N ALA A 179 -11.12 -8.85 -3.42
CA ALA A 179 -11.82 -8.80 -4.71
C ALA A 179 -11.01 -9.47 -5.83
N ALA A 180 -9.73 -9.16 -5.96
CA ALA A 180 -8.86 -9.78 -6.95
C ALA A 180 -8.71 -11.29 -6.72
N ALA A 181 -8.63 -11.73 -5.45
CA ALA A 181 -8.60 -13.15 -5.15
C ALA A 181 -9.89 -13.85 -5.56
N ARG A 182 -11.05 -13.23 -5.28
CA ARG A 182 -12.36 -13.76 -5.69
C ARG A 182 -12.50 -13.86 -7.21
N GLU A 183 -12.12 -12.81 -7.95
CA GLU A 183 -12.19 -12.78 -9.41
C GLU A 183 -11.33 -13.87 -10.07
N LEU A 184 -10.17 -14.17 -9.48
CA LEU A 184 -9.22 -15.14 -10.00
C LEU A 184 -9.40 -16.55 -9.41
N GLY A 185 -10.43 -16.77 -8.58
CA GLY A 185 -10.67 -18.07 -7.94
C GLY A 185 -9.57 -18.49 -6.96
N ILE A 186 -8.88 -17.53 -6.36
CA ILE A 186 -7.81 -17.73 -5.38
C ILE A 186 -8.39 -17.87 -3.99
N GLY A 187 -7.95 -18.92 -3.30
CA GLY A 187 -8.20 -19.16 -1.89
C GLY A 187 -6.98 -18.83 -1.03
N GLY A 188 -7.13 -18.87 0.29
CA GLY A 188 -6.04 -18.59 1.21
C GLY A 188 -6.39 -17.74 2.41
N PHE A 189 -5.34 -17.17 3.00
CA PHE A 189 -5.42 -16.30 4.16
C PHE A 189 -4.75 -14.95 3.86
N CYS A 190 -5.33 -13.85 4.34
CA CYS A 190 -4.74 -12.52 4.33
C CYS A 190 -4.73 -11.98 5.75
N LYS A 191 -3.58 -12.04 6.43
CA LYS A 191 -3.39 -11.42 7.74
C LYS A 191 -2.99 -9.96 7.57
N VAL A 192 -3.86 -9.07 8.07
CA VAL A 192 -3.69 -7.62 8.02
C VAL A 192 -2.68 -7.15 9.10
N GLY A 193 -2.40 -5.85 9.17
CA GLY A 193 -1.50 -5.30 10.20
C GLY A 193 -0.01 -5.49 9.90
N TYR A 194 0.80 -5.66 10.96
CA TYR A 194 2.26 -5.86 10.89
C TYR A 194 2.68 -7.27 11.33
N PRO A 195 3.57 -7.97 10.60
CA PRO A 195 3.70 -7.83 9.15
C PRO A 195 2.38 -8.19 8.47
N GLY A 196 2.18 -7.69 7.25
CA GLY A 196 1.10 -8.14 6.38
C GLY A 196 1.50 -9.42 5.66
N VAL A 197 0.67 -10.45 5.68
CA VAL A 197 0.98 -11.75 5.07
C VAL A 197 -0.21 -12.28 4.30
N ILE A 198 0.01 -12.66 3.04
CA ILE A 198 -0.99 -13.37 2.23
C ILE A 198 -0.42 -14.73 1.86
N VAL A 199 -1.14 -15.79 2.23
CA VAL A 199 -0.88 -17.16 1.76
C VAL A 199 -1.97 -17.48 0.76
N ALA A 200 -1.63 -17.59 -0.52
CA ALA A 200 -2.59 -17.73 -1.61
C ALA A 200 -2.45 -19.09 -2.31
N GLU A 201 -3.58 -19.67 -2.71
CA GLU A 201 -3.63 -20.92 -3.48
C GLU A 201 -4.57 -20.80 -4.69
N GLY A 202 -4.07 -21.19 -5.86
CA GLY A 202 -4.79 -21.11 -7.14
C GLY A 202 -4.00 -21.74 -8.27
N THR A 203 -4.50 -21.63 -9.51
CA THR A 203 -3.71 -22.04 -10.68
C THR A 203 -2.48 -21.14 -10.81
N ARG A 204 -1.43 -21.62 -11.50
CA ARG A 204 -0.19 -20.84 -11.67
C ARG A 204 -0.46 -19.48 -12.32
N ASP A 205 -1.29 -19.47 -13.37
CA ASP A 205 -1.64 -18.25 -14.09
C ASP A 205 -2.43 -17.28 -13.20
N ALA A 206 -3.40 -17.79 -12.43
CA ALA A 206 -4.16 -16.96 -11.49
C ALA A 206 -3.25 -16.30 -10.45
N LEU A 207 -2.28 -17.02 -9.90
CA LEU A 207 -1.33 -16.46 -8.92
C LEU A 207 -0.35 -15.45 -9.53
N LEU A 208 0.04 -15.63 -10.80
CA LEU A 208 0.84 -14.65 -11.53
C LEU A 208 0.06 -13.33 -11.73
N ASP A 209 -1.19 -13.44 -12.17
CA ASP A 209 -2.09 -12.30 -12.38
C ASP A 209 -2.42 -11.60 -11.06
N TYR A 210 -2.69 -12.38 -10.01
CA TYR A 210 -2.93 -11.86 -8.67
C TYR A 210 -1.69 -11.15 -8.13
N GLY A 211 -0.51 -11.75 -8.28
CA GLY A 211 0.75 -11.11 -7.94
C GLY A 211 0.97 -9.80 -8.71
N ALA A 212 0.54 -9.72 -9.98
CA ALA A 212 0.60 -8.49 -10.78
C ALA A 212 -0.35 -7.40 -10.25
N ARG A 213 -1.58 -7.76 -9.89
CA ARG A 213 -2.54 -6.84 -9.28
C ARG A 213 -2.06 -6.33 -7.91
N LEU A 214 -1.51 -7.22 -7.08
CA LEU A 214 -0.88 -6.84 -5.82
C LEU A 214 0.32 -5.92 -6.06
N ARG A 215 1.14 -6.16 -7.09
CA ARG A 215 2.26 -5.29 -7.48
C ARG A 215 1.83 -3.89 -7.89
N ALA A 216 0.66 -3.75 -8.52
CA ALA A 216 0.15 -2.47 -8.98
C ALA A 216 -0.28 -1.54 -7.82
N LEU A 217 -0.49 -2.08 -6.62
CA LEU A 217 -0.76 -1.30 -5.42
C LEU A 217 0.53 -0.67 -4.87
N ARG A 218 0.42 0.51 -4.24
CA ARG A 218 1.56 1.20 -3.58
C ARG A 218 1.88 0.53 -2.23
N TRP A 219 3.12 0.12 -2.02
CA TRP A 219 3.60 -0.54 -0.79
C TRP A 219 4.89 0.10 -0.28
N SER A 220 5.04 0.24 1.04
CA SER A 220 6.31 0.65 1.66
C SER A 220 7.40 -0.42 1.47
N ALA A 221 7.05 -1.70 1.65
CA ALA A 221 7.87 -2.82 1.21
C ALA A 221 7.00 -4.07 0.99
N ARG A 222 7.38 -4.90 0.00
CA ARG A 222 6.72 -6.15 -0.35
C ARG A 222 7.73 -7.14 -0.92
N SER A 223 7.57 -8.42 -0.62
CA SER A 223 8.31 -9.50 -1.28
C SER A 223 7.46 -10.76 -1.46
N VAL A 224 7.75 -11.54 -2.49
CA VAL A 224 7.32 -12.95 -2.55
C VAL A 224 8.37 -13.74 -1.78
N ARG A 225 7.96 -14.53 -0.79
CA ARG A 225 8.89 -15.20 0.13
C ARG A 225 8.88 -16.72 0.05
N GLY A 226 7.90 -17.30 -0.63
CA GLY A 226 7.85 -18.73 -0.87
C GLY A 226 6.85 -19.06 -1.98
N GLU A 227 7.19 -20.06 -2.78
CA GLU A 227 6.30 -20.65 -3.78
C GLU A 227 6.51 -22.16 -3.76
N GLU A 228 5.41 -22.92 -3.75
CA GLU A 228 5.47 -24.38 -3.86
C GLU A 228 4.35 -24.90 -4.78
N PRO A 229 4.60 -25.99 -5.53
CA PRO A 229 3.53 -26.72 -6.15
C PRO A 229 2.70 -27.42 -5.06
N GLY A 230 1.38 -27.28 -5.12
CA GLY A 230 0.43 -28.01 -4.29
C GLY A 230 -0.07 -29.28 -4.98
N SER A 231 -1.34 -29.60 -4.78
CA SER A 231 -2.00 -30.76 -5.40
C SER A 231 -3.13 -30.32 -6.33
N THR A 232 -3.82 -31.28 -6.92
CA THR A 232 -5.06 -31.05 -7.70
C THR A 232 -6.24 -30.68 -6.80
N GLU A 233 -6.16 -30.97 -5.51
CA GLU A 233 -7.17 -30.65 -4.51
C GLU A 233 -6.79 -29.39 -3.75
N ARG A 234 -7.79 -28.57 -3.47
CA ARG A 234 -7.60 -27.32 -2.73
C ARG A 234 -7.39 -27.61 -1.25
N ALA A 235 -6.32 -27.06 -0.67
CA ALA A 235 -6.02 -27.17 0.76
C ALA A 235 -6.41 -25.92 1.56
N LEU A 236 -6.36 -24.74 0.91
CA LEU A 236 -6.69 -23.46 1.54
C LEU A 236 -8.17 -23.09 1.36
N PRO A 237 -8.77 -22.31 2.27
CA PRO A 237 -10.17 -21.90 2.13
C PRO A 237 -10.39 -21.04 0.88
N ALA A 238 -11.56 -21.18 0.27
CA ALA A 238 -12.04 -20.30 -0.79
C ALA A 238 -13.46 -19.80 -0.40
N PRO A 239 -13.71 -18.48 -0.37
CA PRO A 239 -12.82 -17.39 -0.78
C PRO A 239 -11.66 -17.14 0.20
N LEU A 240 -10.69 -16.29 -0.21
CA LEU A 240 -9.60 -15.81 0.63
C LEU A 240 -10.14 -15.20 1.94
N GLU A 241 -9.72 -15.75 3.09
CA GLU A 241 -10.15 -15.32 4.42
C GLU A 241 -9.22 -14.23 4.96
N GLU A 242 -9.79 -13.13 5.43
CA GLU A 242 -9.03 -12.07 6.08
C GLU A 242 -8.91 -12.34 7.59
N LEU A 243 -7.69 -12.24 8.13
CA LEU A 243 -7.37 -12.47 9.53
C LEU A 243 -6.99 -11.17 10.26
N PRO A 244 -7.25 -11.04 11.57
CA PRO A 244 -6.96 -9.83 12.36
C PRO A 244 -5.49 -9.41 12.39
N ALA A 245 -5.25 -8.13 12.69
CA ALA A 245 -3.93 -7.50 12.64
C ALA A 245 -2.89 -8.10 13.60
N ASP A 246 -3.33 -8.50 14.79
CA ASP A 246 -2.46 -8.86 15.90
C ASP A 246 -2.25 -10.38 16.04
N ASP A 247 -2.76 -11.18 15.09
CA ASP A 247 -2.85 -12.63 15.29
C ASP A 247 -2.03 -13.44 14.27
N MET A 248 -0.70 -13.30 14.36
CA MET A 248 0.24 -14.20 13.66
C MET A 248 0.09 -15.66 14.12
N GLY A 249 -0.31 -15.88 15.38
CA GLY A 249 -0.50 -17.22 15.94
C GLY A 249 -1.66 -17.96 15.28
N LEU A 250 -2.77 -17.26 15.03
CA LEU A 250 -3.91 -17.77 14.28
C LEU A 250 -3.52 -18.11 12.84
N LEU A 251 -2.79 -17.22 12.15
CA LEU A 251 -2.30 -17.52 10.80
C LEU A 251 -1.43 -18.80 10.80
N ALA A 252 -0.50 -18.94 11.73
CA ALA A 252 0.33 -20.14 11.85
C ALA A 252 -0.52 -21.40 12.11
N ALA A 253 -1.50 -21.32 13.01
CA ALA A 253 -2.40 -22.44 13.32
C ALA A 253 -3.26 -22.84 12.10
N ARG A 254 -3.76 -21.86 11.33
CA ARG A 254 -4.50 -22.10 10.08
C ARG A 254 -3.61 -22.74 9.02
N CYS A 255 -2.38 -22.25 8.85
CA CYS A 255 -1.41 -22.84 7.93
C CYS A 255 -1.09 -24.30 8.29
N ARG A 256 -0.94 -24.62 9.58
CA ARG A 256 -0.75 -26.01 10.05
C ARG A 256 -1.95 -26.89 9.75
N ALA A 257 -3.17 -26.40 10.03
CA ALA A 257 -4.40 -27.16 9.77
C ALA A 257 -4.58 -27.49 8.27
N CYS A 258 -4.09 -26.62 7.38
CA CYS A 258 -4.12 -26.82 5.92
C CYS A 258 -2.86 -27.53 5.37
N GLY A 259 -1.91 -27.94 6.22
CA GLY A 259 -0.68 -28.62 5.78
C GLY A 259 0.34 -27.74 5.03
N VAL A 260 0.27 -26.41 5.19
CA VAL A 260 1.19 -25.43 4.55
C VAL A 260 2.14 -24.74 5.53
N GLU A 261 2.36 -25.36 6.70
CA GLU A 261 3.21 -24.82 7.77
C GLU A 261 4.67 -24.66 7.31
N ALA A 262 5.21 -25.60 6.54
CA ALA A 262 6.58 -25.53 6.03
C ALA A 262 6.81 -24.31 5.12
N LEU A 263 5.87 -24.02 4.22
CA LEU A 263 5.88 -22.82 3.39
C LEU A 263 5.84 -21.56 4.25
N PHE A 264 4.99 -21.54 5.28
CA PHE A 264 4.84 -20.40 6.19
C PHE A 264 6.12 -20.11 6.99
N LEU A 265 6.73 -21.14 7.59
CA LEU A 265 7.93 -20.98 8.43
C LEU A 265 9.16 -20.57 7.61
N SER A 266 9.39 -21.26 6.49
CA SER A 266 10.53 -20.99 5.60
C SER A 266 10.47 -19.58 5.03
N ALA A 267 9.30 -19.16 4.56
CA ALA A 267 9.10 -17.84 3.96
C ALA A 267 9.19 -16.70 4.99
N LEU A 268 8.86 -16.94 6.25
CA LEU A 268 9.00 -15.93 7.31
C LEU A 268 10.38 -15.97 8.00
N LYS A 269 11.28 -16.86 7.59
CA LYS A 269 12.59 -17.09 8.23
C LYS A 269 12.45 -17.40 9.72
N LEU A 270 11.42 -18.16 10.07
CA LEU A 270 11.14 -18.59 11.44
C LEU A 270 11.79 -19.94 11.76
N ASP A 271 12.30 -20.64 10.74
CA ASP A 271 13.15 -21.82 10.90
C ASP A 271 14.53 -21.37 11.41
N ARG A 272 14.86 -21.73 12.65
CA ARG A 272 16.21 -21.63 13.23
C ARG A 272 16.98 -22.91 12.99
#